data_AF-K1M155-F1
#
_entry.id   AF-K1M155-F1
#
_cell.length_a   1.000
_cell.length_b   1.000
_cell.length_c   1.000
_cell.angle_alpha   90.00
_cell.angle_beta   90.00
_cell.angle_gamma   90.00
#
_symmetry.space_group_name_H-M   'P 1'
#
loop_
_entity.id
_entity.type
_entity.pdbx_description
1 polymer ?
#
loop_
_entity_poly.entity_id
_entity_poly.type
_entity_poly.pdbx_seq_one_letter_code
_entity_poly.pdbx_strand_id
1 'polypeptide(L)' 'MLNVRIDKELEDKLDLVSKREGVSKSKIVKDALTKHLESLDPALSSFELGRDLFGVADGDEKLSAEYKNRLKE' A
#
# COMPACT_ATOMS: atom_id res chain seq x y z
N MET A 1 1.19 26.12 1.43
CA MET A 1 0.40 26.00 0.20
C MET A 1 1.31 25.42 -0.86
N LEU A 2 0.91 24.32 -1.49
CA LEU A 2 1.62 23.74 -2.62
C LEU A 2 0.96 24.29 -3.90
N ASN A 3 1.74 24.95 -4.77
CA ASN A 3 1.26 25.40 -6.07
C ASN A 3 1.79 24.43 -7.13
N VAL A 4 0.87 23.69 -7.75
CA VAL A 4 1.19 22.74 -8.83
C VAL A 4 0.52 23.23 -10.10
N ARG A 5 1.28 23.22 -11.20
CA ARG A 5 0.73 23.50 -12.52
C ARG A 5 0.11 22.23 -13.06
N ILE A 6 -1.13 22.31 -13.50
CA ILE A 6 -1.89 21.18 -14.00
C ILE A 6 -2.38 21.53 -15.40
N ASP A 7 -2.41 20.55 -16.30
CA ASP A 7 -2.97 20.74 -17.64
C ASP A 7 -4.47 21.01 -17.61
N LYS A 8 -4.92 21.75 -18.62
CA LYS A 8 -6.31 22.21 -18.73
C LYS A 8 -7.32 21.06 -18.73
N GLU A 9 -6.98 19.96 -19.42
CA GLU A 9 -7.81 18.76 -19.45
C GLU A 9 -8.00 18.11 -18.07
N LEU A 10 -6.98 18.16 -17.21
CA LEU A 10 -7.06 17.62 -15.86
C LEU A 10 -7.90 18.54 -14.95
N GLU A 11 -7.79 19.86 -15.16
CA GLU A 11 -8.58 20.84 -14.43
C GLU A 11 -10.08 20.72 -14.75
N ASP A 12 -10.43 20.51 -16.03
CA ASP A 12 -11.82 20.26 -16.45
C ASP A 12 -12.39 18.97 -15.82
N LYS A 13 -11.60 17.88 -15.81
CA LYS A 13 -11.98 16.64 -15.11
C LYS A 13 -12.18 16.85 -13.62
N LEU A 14 -11.28 17.60 -12.97
CA LEU A 14 -11.35 17.90 -11.55
C LEU A 14 -12.59 18.74 -11.21
N ASP A 15 -12.94 19.72 -12.05
CA ASP A 15 -14.14 20.54 -11.91
C ASP A 15 -15.43 19.71 -12.03
N LEU A 16 -15.46 18.79 -12.99
CA LEU A 16 -16.59 17.88 -13.20
C LEU A 16 -16.81 16.97 -11.99
N VAL A 17 -15.74 16.37 -11.46
CA VAL A 17 -15.80 15.53 -10.25
C VAL A 17 -16.20 16.36 -9.03
N SER A 18 -15.65 17.57 -8.89
CA SER A 18 -16.01 18.51 -7.81
C SER A 18 -17.49 18.85 -7.80
N LYS A 19 -18.08 19.14 -8.98
CA LYS A 19 -19.51 19.39 -9.12
C LYS A 19 -20.36 18.15 -8.85
N ARG A 20 -19.91 16.97 -9.28
CA ARG A 20 -20.63 15.71 -9.12
C ARG A 20 -20.72 15.26 -7.67
N GLU A 21 -19.60 15.32 -6.96
CA GLU A 21 -19.49 14.84 -5.58
C GLU A 21 -19.81 15.94 -4.54
N GLY A 22 -19.94 17.20 -4.97
CA GLY A 22 -20.21 18.34 -4.08
C GLY A 22 -19.05 18.68 -3.14
N VAL A 23 -17.82 18.27 -3.50
CA VAL A 23 -16.62 18.42 -2.67
C VAL A 23 -15.65 19.39 -3.33
N SER A 24 -14.90 20.15 -2.53
CA SER A 24 -13.93 21.10 -3.07
C SER A 24 -12.80 20.41 -3.84
N LYS A 25 -12.33 21.06 -4.91
CA LYS A 25 -11.18 20.62 -5.73
C LYS A 25 -9.97 20.25 -4.86
N SER A 26 -9.67 21.07 -3.85
CA SER A 26 -8.56 20.82 -2.92
C SER A 26 -8.74 19.56 -2.09
N LYS A 27 -9.97 19.19 -1.72
CA LYS A 27 -10.24 17.96 -0.97
C LYS A 27 -10.06 16.72 -1.86
N ILE A 28 -10.50 16.79 -3.12
CA ILE A 28 -10.29 15.72 -4.10
C ILE A 28 -8.80 15.49 -4.35
N VAL A 29 -8.04 16.57 -4.56
CA VAL A 29 -6.58 16.49 -4.77
C VAL A 29 -5.88 15.89 -3.55
N LYS A 30 -6.27 16.31 -2.34
CA LYS A 30 -5.73 15.73 -1.10
C LYS A 30 -6.02 14.24 -1.00
N ASP A 31 -7.26 13.82 -1.23
CA ASP A 31 -7.66 12.41 -1.14
C ASP A 31 -6.90 11.53 -2.14
N ALA A 32 -6.76 12.01 -3.38
CA ALA A 32 -5.99 11.34 -4.42
C ALA A 32 -4.50 11.24 -4.06
N LEU A 33 -3.89 12.30 -3.52
CA LEU A 33 -2.51 12.27 -3.05
C LEU A 33 -2.33 11.31 -1.88
N THR A 34 -3.24 11.32 -0.91
CA THR A 34 -3.19 10.39 0.24
C THR A 34 -3.23 8.95 -0.25
N LYS A 35 -4.21 8.60 -1.11
CA LYS A 35 -4.30 7.24 -1.67
C LYS A 35 -3.08 6.86 -2.50
N HIS A 36 -2.51 7.80 -3.25
CA HIS A 36 -1.31 7.54 -4.03
C HIS A 36 -0.10 7.27 -3.12
N LEU A 37 0.08 8.06 -2.06
CA LEU A 37 1.15 7.85 -1.08
C LEU A 37 0.96 6.54 -0.32
N GLU A 38 -0.27 6.22 0.11
CA GLU A 38 -0.60 4.93 0.73
C GLU A 38 -0.35 3.74 -0.21
N SER A 39 -0.51 3.93 -1.52
CA SER A 39 -0.19 2.90 -2.52
C SER A 39 1.31 2.75 -2.81
N LEU A 40 2.11 3.75 -2.43
CA LEU A 40 3.57 3.76 -2.58
C LEU A 40 4.28 3.27 -1.33
N ASP A 41 3.64 3.33 -0.16
CA ASP A 41 4.06 2.54 0.99
C ASP A 41 4.15 1.09 0.49
N PRO A 42 5.32 0.44 0.62
CA PRO A 42 5.47 -0.93 0.18
C PRO A 42 4.39 -1.71 0.90
N ALA A 43 3.39 -2.18 0.14
CA ALA A 43 2.38 -3.06 0.66
C ALA A 43 3.17 -4.16 1.35
N LEU A 44 3.14 -4.15 2.69
CA LEU A 44 3.76 -5.16 3.54
C LEU A 44 3.50 -6.48 2.83
N SER A 45 4.56 -7.24 2.55
CA SER A 45 4.43 -8.50 1.83
C SER A 45 3.26 -9.28 2.43
N SER A 46 2.50 -10.04 1.65
CA SER A 46 1.38 -10.83 2.21
C SER A 46 1.81 -11.68 3.41
N PHE A 47 3.11 -12.03 3.48
CA PHE A 47 3.77 -12.62 4.63
C PHE A 47 3.87 -11.68 5.86
N GLU A 48 4.29 -10.43 5.68
CA GLU A 48 4.38 -9.41 6.74
C GLU A 48 3.01 -9.01 7.29
N LEU A 49 2.00 -8.85 6.42
CA LEU A 49 0.61 -8.56 6.83
C LEU A 49 -0.03 -9.68 7.64
N GLY A 50 0.34 -10.93 7.34
CA GLY A 50 -0.14 -12.10 8.06
C GLY A 50 0.75 -12.49 9.23
N ARG A 51 1.80 -11.74 9.58
CA ARG A 51 2.79 -12.16 10.60
C ARG A 51 2.18 -12.47 11.96
N ASP A 52 1.10 -11.77 12.34
CA ASP A 52 0.36 -12.03 13.58
C ASP A 52 -0.55 -13.28 13.49
N LEU A 53 -0.87 -13.73 12.28
CA LEU A 53 -1.64 -14.96 11.99
C LEU A 53 -0.73 -16.18 11.77
N PHE A 54 0.43 -15.96 11.16
CA PHE A 54 1.51 -16.93 11.05
C PHE A 54 2.25 -16.97 12.38
N GLY A 55 1.59 -17.55 13.39
CA GLY A 55 2.15 -17.76 14.72
C GLY A 55 3.59 -18.22 14.59
N VAL A 56 4.48 -17.29 14.97
CA VAL A 56 5.93 -17.37 15.00
C VAL A 56 6.53 -18.40 14.05
N ALA A 57 7.08 -17.93 12.92
CA ALA A 57 8.23 -18.60 12.31
C ALA A 57 9.47 -18.50 13.24
N ASP A 58 9.32 -18.79 14.55
CA ASP A 58 10.39 -19.08 15.51
C ASP A 58 10.76 -20.57 15.46
N GLY A 59 10.45 -21.23 14.35
CA GLY A 59 11.02 -22.53 14.07
C GLY A 59 12.46 -22.34 13.63
N ASP A 60 13.39 -22.97 14.35
CA ASP A 60 14.81 -23.00 14.01
C ASP A 60 15.00 -23.24 12.50
N GLU A 61 15.58 -22.28 11.78
CA GLU A 61 15.71 -22.32 10.31
C GLU A 61 16.49 -23.55 9.82
N LYS A 62 17.25 -24.20 10.72
CA LYS A 62 17.99 -25.43 10.43
C LYS A 62 17.10 -26.65 10.35
N LEU A 63 15.84 -26.61 10.83
CA LEU A 63 14.91 -27.75 10.73
C LEU A 63 14.64 -28.13 9.28
N SER A 64 14.52 -27.15 8.37
CA SER A 64 14.35 -27.41 6.94
C SER A 64 15.64 -27.93 6.30
N ALA A 65 16.79 -27.35 6.67
CA ALA A 65 18.09 -27.69 6.10
C ALA A 65 18.62 -29.05 6.58
N GLU A 66 18.39 -29.42 7.84
CA GLU A 66 18.93 -30.62 8.50
C GLU A 66 17.91 -31.76 8.63
N TYR A 67 16.68 -31.59 8.10
CA TYR A 67 15.61 -32.61 8.18
C TYR A 67 16.08 -34.02 7.79
N LYS A 68 16.84 -34.11 6.69
CA LYS A 68 17.35 -35.39 6.16
C LYS A 68 18.50 -36.00 6.97
N ASN A 69 19.19 -35.19 7.76
CA ASN A 69 20.26 -35.66 8.63
C ASN A 69 19.68 -36.28 9.90
N ARG A 70 18.63 -35.68 10.47
CA ARG A 70 17.95 -36.19 11.68
C ARG A 70 17.14 -37.47 11.47
N LEU A 71 16.62 -37.69 10.26
CA LEU A 71 15.83 -38.90 9.94
C LEU A 71 16.69 -40.17 9.77
N LYS A 72 18.02 -40.04 9.77
CA LYS A 72 18.96 -41.15 9.56
C LYS A 72 19.57 -41.69 10.85
N GLU A 73 19.31 -41.05 11.99
CA GLU A 73 19.52 -41.62 13.33
C GLU A 73 18.34 -42.50 13.72
#